data_AF-A0A9P5G780-F1
#
_entry.id   AF-A0A9P5G780-F1
#
_cell.length_a   1.000
_cell.length_b   1.000
_cell.length_c   1.000
_cell.angle_alpha   90.00
_cell.angle_beta   90.00
_cell.angle_gamma   90.00
#
_symmetry.space_group_name_H-M   'P 1'
#
loop_
_entity.id
_entity.type
_entity.pdbx_description
1 polymer ?
#
loop_
_entity_poly.entity_id
_entity_poly.type
_entity_poly.pdbx_seq_one_letter_code
_entity_poly.pdbx_strand_id
1 'polypeptide(L)'
;MFEGIALGSRISGLGNNASFWEKLIMCGCYAVTTPIGMGIGIGVLSVFNGNNKSTIIAIGTIDSLSAGILLWTGIVDMLAMDWVFGPLARAGLFKTLCAMTSLVAGMILMSFLGKWT
;
A
#
# COMPACT_ATOMS: atom_id res chain seq x y z
N MET A 1 2.89 -6.75 -2.57
CA MET A 1 2.21 -7.57 -3.60
C MET A 1 0.76 -7.16 -3.84
N PHE A 2 0.01 -6.77 -2.81
CA PHE A 2 -1.39 -6.31 -2.94
C PHE A 2 -1.58 -4.99 -3.71
N GLU A 3 -0.64 -4.03 -3.64
CA GLU A 3 -0.74 -2.76 -4.39
C GLU A 3 -0.67 -2.93 -5.92
N GLY A 4 0.06 -3.93 -6.43
CA GLY A 4 0.13 -4.21 -7.87
C GLY A 4 -1.17 -4.79 -8.43
N ILE A 5 -1.91 -5.57 -7.64
CA ILE A 5 -3.24 -6.07 -8.00
C ILE A 5 -4.28 -4.95 -7.92
N ALA A 6 -4.16 -4.05 -6.94
CA ALA A 6 -5.01 -2.88 -6.80
C ALA A 6 -4.83 -1.90 -7.99
N LEU A 7 -3.58 -1.56 -8.35
CA LEU A 7 -3.26 -0.78 -9.54
C LEU A 7 -3.70 -1.48 -10.83
N GLY A 8 -3.48 -2.79 -10.95
CA GLY A 8 -3.92 -3.59 -12.09
C GLY A 8 -5.46 -3.57 -12.29
N SER A 9 -6.22 -3.63 -11.18
CA SER A 9 -7.68 -3.54 -11.21
C SER A 9 -8.20 -2.15 -11.63
N ARG A 10 -7.53 -1.08 -11.19
CA ARG A 10 -7.84 0.30 -11.57
C ARG A 10 -7.41 0.61 -13.01
N ILE A 11 -6.30 0.03 -13.47
CA ILE A 11 -5.83 0.08 -14.86
C ILE A 11 -6.79 -0.67 -15.80
N SER A 12 -7.35 -1.80 -15.36
CA SER A 12 -8.35 -2.58 -16.11
C SER A 12 -9.72 -1.92 -16.15
N GLY A 13 -10.08 -1.11 -15.15
CA GLY A 13 -11.34 -0.35 -15.11
C GLY A 13 -11.32 0.96 -15.91
N LEU A 14 -10.13 1.44 -16.31
CA LEU A 14 -9.97 2.68 -17.07
C LEU A 14 -10.14 2.39 -18.57
N GLY A 15 -11.39 2.44 -19.03
CA GLY A 15 -11.79 2.28 -20.42
C GLY A 15 -11.11 3.29 -21.35
N ASN A 16 -10.62 2.76 -22.48
CA ASN A 16 -10.27 3.35 -23.80
C ASN A 16 -9.65 4.77 -23.95
N ASN A 17 -9.36 5.54 -22.90
CA ASN A 17 -8.97 6.96 -23.00
C ASN A 17 -7.64 7.35 -22.32
N ALA A 18 -6.96 6.42 -21.64
CA ALA A 18 -5.62 6.67 -21.09
C ALA A 18 -4.57 5.94 -21.93
N SER A 19 -3.54 6.65 -22.39
CA SER A 19 -2.54 6.08 -23.29
C SER A 19 -1.83 4.93 -22.59
N PHE A 20 -1.68 3.78 -23.27
CA PHE A 20 -0.94 2.62 -22.78
C PHE A 20 0.46 3.01 -22.25
N TRP A 21 1.04 4.04 -22.85
CA TRP A 21 2.30 4.65 -22.44
C TRP A 21 2.29 5.27 -21.05
N GLU A 22 1.22 5.97 -20.64
CA GLU A 22 1.12 6.57 -19.31
C GLU A 22 1.01 5.49 -18.22
N LYS A 23 0.23 4.42 -18.51
CA LYS A 23 0.12 3.24 -17.64
C LYS A 23 1.46 2.52 -17.50
N LEU A 24 2.20 2.40 -18.60
CA LEU A 24 3.52 1.75 -18.63
C LEU A 24 4.57 2.59 -17.88
N ILE A 25 4.53 3.91 -18.02
CA ILE A 25 5.43 4.83 -17.29
C ILE A 25 5.16 4.78 -15.78
N MET A 26 3.89 4.83 -15.34
CA MET A 26 3.57 4.72 -13.91
C MET A 26 3.99 3.37 -13.32
N CYS A 27 3.77 2.28 -14.04
CA CYS A 27 4.22 0.94 -13.63
C CYS A 27 5.75 0.85 -13.58
N GLY A 28 6.43 1.41 -14.58
CA GLY A 28 7.90 1.49 -14.65
C GLY A 28 8.51 2.30 -13.52
N CYS A 29 7.94 3.47 -13.21
CA CYS A 29 8.37 4.29 -12.08
C CYS A 29 8.23 3.54 -10.75
N TYR A 30 7.09 2.90 -10.49
CA TYR A 30 6.91 2.10 -9.27
C TYR A 30 7.91 0.93 -9.19
N ALA A 31 8.07 0.20 -10.30
CA ALA A 31 8.98 -0.95 -10.39
C ALA A 31 10.46 -0.56 -10.25
N VAL A 32 10.84 0.67 -10.60
CA VAL A 32 12.22 1.20 -10.44
C VAL A 32 12.43 1.82 -9.06
N THR A 33 11.42 2.47 -8.48
CA THR A 33 11.51 3.04 -7.13
C THR A 33 11.72 1.96 -6.07
N THR A 34 11.11 0.77 -6.20
CA THR A 34 11.29 -0.34 -5.23
C THR A 34 12.74 -0.83 -5.09
N PRO A 35 13.46 -1.23 -6.16
CA PRO A 35 14.85 -1.67 -6.06
C PRO A 35 15.80 -0.53 -5.66
N ILE A 36 15.53 0.72 -6.09
CA ILE A 36 16.30 1.89 -5.65
C ILE A 36 16.16 2.08 -4.13
N GLY A 37 14.93 2.07 -3.62
CA GLY A 37 14.65 2.18 -2.18
C GLY A 37 15.29 1.05 -1.38
N MET A 38 15.23 -0.19 -1.89
CA MET A 38 15.85 -1.34 -1.24
C MET A 38 17.38 -1.27 -1.24
N GLY A 39 18.00 -0.80 -2.33
CA GLY A 39 19.43 -0.57 -2.41
C GLY A 39 19.92 0.51 -1.44
N ILE A 40 19.19 1.62 -1.33
CA ILE A 40 19.49 2.67 -0.34
C ILE A 40 19.30 2.13 1.08
N GLY A 41 18.23 1.36 1.34
CA GLY A 41 17.96 0.76 2.65
C GLY A 41 19.08 -0.16 3.13
N ILE A 42 19.60 -1.03 2.25
CA ILE A 42 20.73 -1.92 2.55
C ILE A 42 22.02 -1.12 2.74
N GLY A 43 22.27 -0.10 1.92
CA GLY A 43 23.44 0.77 2.03
C GLY A 43 23.47 1.55 3.35
N VAL A 44 22.32 2.07 3.77
CA VAL A 44 22.16 2.78 5.05
C VAL A 44 22.33 1.82 6.24
N LEU A 45 21.77 0.60 6.17
CA LEU A 45 21.97 -0.42 7.20
C LEU A 45 23.46 -0.79 7.38
N SER A 46 24.26 -0.76 6.32
CA SER A 46 25.68 -1.15 6.33
C SER A 46 26.58 -0.12 7.04
N VAL A 47 26.15 1.14 7.13
CA VAL A 47 26.92 2.25 7.73
C VAL A 47 26.47 2.53 9.18
N PHE A 48 25.25 2.15 9.54
CA PHE A 48 24.70 2.36 10.89
C PHE A 48 24.99 1.18 11.82
N ASN A 49 26.02 1.33 12.65
CA ASN A 49 26.33 0.42 13.75
C ASN A 49 25.11 0.33 14.71
N GLY A 50 24.47 -0.84 14.79
CA GLY A 50 23.15 -1.09 15.41
C GLY A 50 23.03 -0.86 16.93
N ASN A 51 23.99 -0.19 17.56
CA ASN A 51 24.00 0.12 19.00
C ASN A 51 23.88 1.63 19.31
N ASN A 52 23.79 2.49 18.28
CA ASN A 52 23.70 3.95 18.48
C ASN A 52 22.23 4.42 18.57
N LYS A 53 21.89 5.17 19.63
CA LYS A 53 20.54 5.73 19.86
C LYS A 53 20.02 6.54 18.67
N SER A 54 20.91 7.21 17.94
CA SER A 54 20.55 7.98 16.74
C SER A 54 19.96 7.12 15.62
N THR A 55 20.38 5.86 15.47
CA THR A 55 19.90 4.94 14.44
C THR A 55 18.46 4.51 14.71
N ILE A 56 18.17 4.15 15.96
CA ILE A 56 16.83 3.73 16.37
C ILE A 56 15.83 4.87 16.20
N ILE A 57 16.23 6.10 16.55
CA ILE A 57 15.40 7.30 16.34
C ILE A 57 15.15 7.54 14.84
N ALA A 58 16.20 7.46 14.00
CA ALA A 58 16.06 7.66 12.56
C ALA A 58 15.14 6.61 11.93
N ILE A 59 15.34 5.33 12.22
CA ILE A 59 14.49 4.24 11.71
C ILE A 59 13.05 4.43 12.20
N GLY A 60 12.84 4.74 13.49
CA GLY A 60 11.51 4.99 14.04
C GLY A 60 10.79 6.16 13.38
N THR A 61 11.48 7.26 13.09
CA THR A 61 10.87 8.40 12.38
C THR A 61 10.45 8.04 10.96
N ILE A 62 11.32 7.35 10.21
CA ILE A 62 11.03 6.93 8.82
C ILE A 62 9.89 5.92 8.80
N ASP A 63 9.86 4.97 9.74
CA ASP A 63 8.80 3.98 9.86
C ASP A 63 7.44 4.63 10.21
N SER A 64 7.43 5.58 11.15
CA SER A 64 6.20 6.33 11.49
C SER A 64 5.64 7.14 10.31
N LEU A 65 6.53 7.75 9.51
CA LEU A 65 6.16 8.52 8.34
C LEU A 65 5.56 7.58 7.28
N SER A 66 6.21 6.44 7.02
CA SER A 66 5.72 5.42 6.11
C SER A 66 4.35 4.88 6.54
N ALA A 67 4.17 4.56 7.82
CA ALA A 67 2.91 4.12 8.39
C ALA A 67 1.80 5.18 8.20
N GLY A 68 2.11 6.47 8.36
CA GLY A 68 1.17 7.56 8.12
C GLY A 68 0.69 7.62 6.66
N ILE A 69 1.61 7.48 5.70
CA ILE A 69 1.25 7.44 4.27
C ILE A 69 0.40 6.21 3.95
N LEU A 70 0.76 5.02 4.48
CA LEU A 70 0.01 3.78 4.28
C LEU A 70 -1.42 3.86 4.85
N LEU A 71 -1.59 4.52 6.00
CA LEU A 71 -2.93 4.75 6.57
C LEU A 71 -3.75 5.69 5.68
N TRP A 72 -3.14 6.76 5.16
CA TRP A 72 -3.83 7.68 4.26
C TRP A 72 -4.30 6.99 2.98
N THR A 73 -3.40 6.28 2.29
CA THR A 73 -3.74 5.58 1.03
C THR A 73 -4.74 4.45 1.26
N GLY A 74 -4.64 3.72 2.39
CA GLY A 74 -5.59 2.67 2.75
C GLY A 74 -7.00 3.19 3.04
N ILE A 75 -7.13 4.29 3.78
CA ILE A 75 -8.44 4.84 4.19
C ILE A 75 -9.04 5.71 3.09
N VAL A 76 -8.27 6.60 2.48
CA VAL A 76 -8.78 7.62 1.56
C VAL A 76 -8.83 7.10 0.13
N ASP A 77 -7.74 6.54 -0.38
CA ASP A 77 -7.69 6.14 -1.80
C ASP A 77 -8.32 4.76 -2.05
N MET A 78 -8.13 3.81 -1.15
CA MET A 78 -8.69 2.45 -1.28
C MET A 78 -10.12 2.38 -0.73
N LEU A 79 -10.32 2.66 0.56
CA LEU A 79 -11.61 2.46 1.22
C LEU A 79 -12.67 3.48 0.76
N ALA A 80 -12.35 4.78 0.75
CA ALA A 80 -13.33 5.80 0.37
C ALA A 80 -13.68 5.73 -1.12
N MET A 81 -12.73 5.44 -2.02
CA MET A 81 -13.05 5.28 -3.45
C MET A 81 -13.94 4.06 -3.72
N ASP A 82 -13.81 2.97 -2.95
CA ASP A 82 -14.65 1.77 -3.13
C ASP A 82 -16.04 1.92 -2.50
N TRP A 83 -16.14 2.58 -1.35
CA TRP A 83 -17.39 2.75 -0.58
C TRP A 83 -18.21 3.98 -0.93
N VAL A 84 -17.56 5.13 -1.18
CA VAL A 84 -18.22 6.42 -1.40
C VAL A 84 -18.42 6.69 -2.89
N PHE A 85 -17.44 6.35 -3.73
CA PHE A 85 -17.45 6.65 -5.17
C PHE A 85 -17.63 5.42 -6.07
N GLY A 86 -17.67 4.22 -5.48
CA GLY A 86 -17.67 2.94 -6.19
C GLY A 86 -19.04 2.24 -6.29
N PRO A 87 -19.10 1.08 -6.97
CA PRO A 87 -20.32 0.28 -7.12
C PRO A 87 -20.89 -0.24 -5.79
N LEU A 88 -20.14 -0.15 -4.68
CA LEU A 88 -20.60 -0.49 -3.33
C LEU A 88 -21.54 0.56 -2.72
N ALA A 89 -21.48 1.82 -3.15
CA ALA A 89 -22.39 2.89 -2.72
C ALA A 89 -23.86 2.60 -3.11
N ARG A 90 -24.06 1.80 -4.16
CA ARG A 90 -25.38 1.32 -4.63
C ARG A 90 -25.62 -0.18 -4.36
N ALA A 91 -24.69 -0.88 -3.73
CA ALA A 91 -24.82 -2.32 -3.48
C ALA A 91 -25.63 -2.58 -2.20
N GLY A 92 -26.39 -3.68 -2.20
CA GLY A 92 -27.15 -4.10 -1.02
C GLY A 92 -26.25 -4.35 0.19
N LEU A 93 -26.77 -4.04 1.39
CA LEU A 93 -26.10 -4.17 2.70
C LEU A 93 -25.27 -5.45 2.84
N PHE A 94 -25.73 -6.56 2.29
CA PHE A 94 -25.04 -7.85 2.33
C PHE A 94 -23.65 -7.86 1.66
N LYS A 95 -23.52 -7.21 0.49
CA LYS A 95 -22.24 -7.15 -0.24
C LYS A 95 -21.24 -6.23 0.46
N THR A 96 -21.74 -5.14 1.01
CA THR A 96 -21.02 -4.17 1.83
C THR A 96 -20.53 -4.79 3.14
N LEU A 97 -21.36 -5.61 3.80
CA LEU A 97 -20.98 -6.42 4.96
C LEU A 97 -19.92 -7.48 4.61
N CYS A 98 -20.10 -8.25 3.51
CA CYS A 98 -19.08 -9.21 3.08
C CYS A 98 -17.72 -8.54 2.82
N ALA A 99 -17.71 -7.36 2.18
CA ALA A 99 -16.49 -6.59 1.95
C ALA A 99 -15.83 -6.14 3.27
N MET A 100 -16.60 -5.63 4.25
CA MET A 100 -16.09 -5.32 5.58
C MET A 100 -15.54 -6.54 6.30
N THR A 101 -16.25 -7.67 6.28
CA THR A 101 -15.77 -8.90 6.94
C THR A 101 -14.48 -9.41 6.32
N SER A 102 -14.33 -9.30 4.99
CA SER A 102 -13.09 -9.66 4.29
C SER A 102 -11.95 -8.70 4.64
N LEU A 103 -12.21 -7.40 4.72
CA LEU A 103 -11.24 -6.38 5.11
C LEU A 103 -10.75 -6.57 6.56
N VAL A 104 -11.68 -6.81 7.50
CA VAL A 104 -11.37 -7.10 8.90
C VAL A 104 -10.61 -8.43 9.03
N ALA A 105 -11.02 -9.47 8.29
CA ALA A 105 -10.29 -10.73 8.25
C ALA A 105 -8.86 -10.56 7.73
N GLY A 106 -8.65 -9.73 6.71
CA GLY A 106 -7.33 -9.37 6.20
C GLY A 106 -6.46 -8.65 7.24
N MET A 107 -7.02 -7.68 7.97
CA MET A 107 -6.31 -6.99 9.06
C MET A 107 -5.94 -7.94 10.21
N ILE A 108 -6.85 -8.84 10.59
CA ILE A 108 -6.60 -9.83 11.64
C ILE A 108 -5.47 -10.79 11.21
N LEU A 109 -5.50 -11.27 9.96
CA LEU A 109 -4.44 -12.12 9.41
C LEU A 109 -3.08 -11.42 9.41
N MET A 110 -3.01 -10.16 8.97
CA MET A 110 -1.77 -9.39 8.95
C MET A 110 -1.26 -9.10 10.37
N SER A 111 -2.15 -8.82 11.33
CA SER A 111 -1.79 -8.65 12.73
C SER A 111 -1.27 -9.94 13.36
N PHE A 112 -1.83 -11.09 12.98
CA PHE A 112 -1.34 -12.40 13.42
C PHE A 112 0.07 -12.62 12.86
N LEU A 113 0.28 -12.48 11.55
CA LEU A 113 1.61 -12.63 10.94
C LEU A 113 2.65 -11.70 11.58
N GLY A 114 2.31 -10.44 11.82
CA GLY A 114 3.22 -9.47 12.46
C GLY A 114 3.57 -9.79 13.92
N LYS A 115 2.80 -10.65 14.60
CA LYS A 115 3.15 -11.14 15.95
C LYS A 115 4.03 -12.39 15.90
N TRP A 116 3.99 -13.13 14.79
CA TRP A 116 4.77 -14.35 14.54
C TRP A 116 6.00 -14.09 13.65
N THR A 117 6.30 -12.83 13.35
CA THR A 117 7.48 -12.34 12.61
C THR A 117 8.22 -11.34 13.48
#